data_AF-A0A520RKK8-F1
#
_entry.id   AF-A0A520RKK8-F1
#
_cell.length_a   1.000
_cell.length_b   1.000
_cell.length_c   1.000
_cell.angle_alpha   90.00
_cell.angle_beta   90.00
_cell.angle_gamma   90.00
#
_symmetry.space_group_name_H-M   'P 1'
#
loop_
_entity.id
_entity.type
_entity.pdbx_description
1 polymer ?
#
loop_
_entity_poly.entity_id
_entity_poly.type
_entity_poly.pdbx_seq_one_letter_code
_entity_poly.pdbx_strand_id
1 'polypeptide(L)'
;GRNEGPFASSDVPKALDWEFWKGQTPDVPYVRERTHGSFRYWYDYSGGTMTDWGAHHHDIVLWGLGLDRSGPVSIEGKPKVSMIEGGFSAASEYKIHYNYANGVQHTTESTADDNPSGGRVREQGKRHGIMFEGTEGWIWVTRGEIKASDQDLLDTPLPSNAKRLYHSDNHMGNFFECISTRKQPICNVEIGHRSASVCHLGVIAMRLGRKLNWNPETERFINNEDANHWLARTMRRGWGYEFIA
;
A
#
# COMPACT_ATOMS: atom_id res chain seq x y z
N GLY A 1 12.49 3.94 -16.41
CA GLY A 1 11.18 3.89 -15.73
C GLY A 1 11.15 2.63 -14.90
N ARG A 2 10.36 2.53 -13.82
CA ARG A 2 10.49 1.45 -12.82
C ARG A 2 10.19 0.01 -13.31
N ASN A 3 9.97 -0.20 -14.60
CA ASN A 3 10.02 -1.48 -15.28
C ASN A 3 11.33 -1.56 -16.09
N GLU A 4 12.40 -2.00 -15.44
CA GLU A 4 13.77 -2.05 -15.96
C GLU A 4 14.37 -3.45 -15.75
N GLY A 5 15.34 -3.80 -16.58
CA GLY A 5 16.02 -5.09 -16.60
C GLY A 5 16.15 -5.67 -18.02
N PRO A 6 16.63 -6.92 -18.17
CA PRO A 6 17.20 -7.77 -17.11
C PRO A 6 18.47 -7.15 -16.53
N PHE A 7 18.74 -7.44 -15.26
CA PHE A 7 19.95 -6.97 -14.59
C PHE A 7 21.00 -8.09 -14.53
N ALA A 8 22.26 -7.73 -14.79
CA ALA A 8 23.38 -8.67 -14.70
C ALA A 8 23.83 -8.82 -13.24
N SER A 9 24.10 -10.06 -12.83
CA SER A 9 24.76 -10.34 -11.57
C SER A 9 26.21 -9.88 -11.59
N SER A 10 26.74 -9.52 -10.42
CA SER A 10 28.15 -9.13 -10.27
C SER A 10 28.70 -9.60 -8.92
N ASP A 11 30.00 -9.41 -8.70
CA ASP A 11 30.62 -9.66 -7.40
C ASP A 11 30.04 -8.74 -6.32
N VAL A 12 29.83 -9.30 -5.13
CA VAL A 12 29.38 -8.55 -3.97
C VAL A 12 30.45 -7.50 -3.60
N PRO A 13 30.08 -6.21 -3.45
CA PRO A 13 31.00 -5.19 -2.96
C PRO A 13 31.55 -5.58 -1.59
N LYS A 14 32.87 -5.44 -1.37
CA LYS A 14 33.54 -5.82 -0.11
C LYS A 14 32.93 -5.20 1.16
N ALA A 15 32.28 -4.04 1.03
CA ALA A 15 31.65 -3.33 2.13
C ALA A 15 30.20 -3.78 2.43
N LEU A 16 29.64 -4.69 1.63
CA LEU A 16 28.27 -5.19 1.77
C LEU A 16 28.29 -6.65 2.23
N ASP A 17 27.73 -6.91 3.41
CA ASP A 17 27.38 -8.28 3.80
C ASP A 17 26.09 -8.69 3.08
N TRP A 18 26.24 -9.42 1.98
CA TRP A 18 25.11 -9.85 1.16
C TRP A 18 24.23 -10.90 1.85
N GLU A 19 24.82 -11.76 2.68
CA GLU A 19 24.05 -12.76 3.43
C GLU A 19 23.15 -12.09 4.45
N PHE A 20 23.68 -11.10 5.17
CA PHE A 20 22.92 -10.32 6.12
C PHE A 20 21.86 -9.45 5.43
N TRP A 21 22.21 -8.81 4.31
CA TRP A 21 21.26 -7.98 3.54
C TRP A 21 20.03 -8.76 3.07
N LYS A 22 20.23 -9.96 2.50
CA LYS A 22 19.12 -10.82 2.05
C LYS A 22 18.21 -11.22 3.22
N GLY A 23 18.80 -11.49 4.39
CA GLY A 23 18.08 -11.98 5.54
C GLY A 23 17.20 -13.18 5.19
N GLN A 24 15.89 -13.04 5.45
CA GLN A 24 14.86 -14.06 5.24
C GLN A 24 14.47 -14.33 3.77
N THR A 25 14.94 -13.56 2.80
CA THR A 25 14.57 -13.76 1.39
C THR A 25 15.22 -15.01 0.78
N PRO A 26 14.76 -15.49 -0.40
CA PRO A 26 15.44 -16.54 -1.13
C PRO A 26 16.92 -16.20 -1.36
N ASP A 27 17.74 -17.24 -1.44
CA ASP A 27 19.15 -17.09 -1.78
C ASP A 27 19.29 -16.77 -3.28
N VAL A 28 19.70 -15.54 -3.58
CA VAL A 28 19.82 -15.03 -4.95
C VAL A 28 21.19 -14.39 -5.17
N PRO A 29 21.74 -14.44 -6.41
CA PRO A 29 22.96 -13.74 -6.75
C PRO A 29 22.84 -12.23 -6.49
N TYR A 30 23.98 -11.61 -6.18
CA TYR A 30 24.02 -10.17 -6.03
C TYR A 30 23.78 -9.47 -7.37
N VAL A 31 22.83 -8.54 -7.33
CA VAL A 31 22.51 -7.58 -8.38
C VAL A 31 22.40 -6.24 -7.68
N ARG A 32 23.09 -5.21 -8.17
CA ARG A 32 23.13 -3.88 -7.53
C ARG A 32 21.72 -3.35 -7.27
N GLU A 33 20.80 -3.57 -8.19
CA GLU A 33 19.43 -3.10 -8.16
C GLU A 33 18.54 -3.79 -7.11
N ARG A 34 19.03 -4.85 -6.45
CA ARG A 34 18.36 -5.46 -5.28
C ARG A 34 18.68 -4.75 -3.96
N THR A 35 19.50 -3.70 -4.01
CA THR A 35 19.96 -2.97 -2.84
C THR A 35 19.33 -1.58 -2.71
N HIS A 36 19.95 -0.70 -1.92
CA HIS A 36 19.48 0.63 -1.51
C HIS A 36 18.61 1.37 -2.54
N GLY A 37 17.40 1.73 -2.12
CA GLY A 37 16.42 2.46 -2.94
C GLY A 37 15.58 1.55 -3.84
N SER A 38 16.21 0.75 -4.70
CA SER A 38 15.54 -0.09 -5.70
C SER A 38 15.07 -1.45 -5.18
N PHE A 39 15.50 -1.88 -3.99
CA PHE A 39 14.95 -3.05 -3.29
C PHE A 39 13.41 -3.05 -3.25
N ARG A 40 12.81 -1.85 -3.21
CA ARG A 40 11.36 -1.62 -3.15
C ARG A 40 10.61 -2.24 -4.33
N TYR A 41 11.28 -2.46 -5.47
CA TYR A 41 10.69 -2.98 -6.71
C TYR A 41 10.90 -4.49 -6.88
N TRP A 42 11.36 -5.18 -5.84
CA TRP A 42 11.48 -6.63 -5.83
C TRP A 42 10.53 -7.22 -4.81
N TYR A 43 9.74 -8.19 -5.25
CA TYR A 43 8.82 -8.94 -4.39
C TYR A 43 9.48 -9.66 -3.22
N ASP A 44 10.77 -9.95 -3.33
CA ASP A 44 11.55 -10.53 -2.24
C ASP A 44 11.64 -9.56 -1.06
N TYR A 45 11.66 -8.24 -1.28
CA TYR A 45 11.87 -7.25 -0.22
C TYR A 45 10.66 -6.33 0.03
N SER A 46 9.74 -6.18 -0.94
CA SER A 46 8.66 -5.19 -0.91
C SER A 46 7.52 -5.56 -1.87
N GLY A 47 6.37 -4.90 -1.78
CA GLY A 47 5.25 -5.02 -2.72
C GLY A 47 5.24 -3.95 -3.83
N GLY A 48 6.38 -3.31 -4.11
CA GLY A 48 6.44 -2.24 -5.12
C GLY A 48 5.91 -0.90 -4.62
N THR A 49 5.54 -0.03 -5.55
CA THR A 49 4.96 1.29 -5.21
C THR A 49 3.62 1.18 -4.48
N MET A 50 2.94 0.03 -4.59
CA MET A 50 1.68 -0.23 -3.87
C MET A 50 1.88 -0.26 -2.35
N THR A 51 2.91 -0.95 -1.85
CA THR A 51 3.19 -1.00 -0.41
C THR A 51 4.02 0.18 0.09
N ASP A 52 4.62 0.96 -0.82
CA ASP A 52 5.34 2.18 -0.50
C ASP A 52 4.37 3.37 -0.34
N TRP A 53 3.59 3.65 -1.39
CA TRP A 53 2.69 4.81 -1.44
C TRP A 53 1.23 4.47 -1.11
N GLY A 54 0.78 3.25 -1.40
CA GLY A 54 -0.62 2.89 -1.23
C GLY A 54 -1.10 3.04 0.21
N ALA A 55 -0.24 2.78 1.20
CA ALA A 55 -0.61 2.89 2.61
C ALA A 55 -1.03 4.31 3.01
N HIS A 56 -0.43 5.34 2.40
CA HIS A 56 -0.76 6.76 2.62
C HIS A 56 -2.11 7.20 2.04
N HIS A 57 -2.73 6.35 1.22
CA HIS A 57 -4.02 6.64 0.60
C HIS A 57 -5.10 5.65 1.04
N HIS A 58 -4.74 4.38 1.19
CA HIS A 58 -5.64 3.34 1.66
C HIS A 58 -6.08 3.55 3.10
N ASP A 59 -5.23 4.10 3.96
CA ASP A 59 -5.59 4.47 5.32
C ASP A 59 -6.77 5.47 5.35
N ILE A 60 -6.69 6.53 4.56
CA ILE A 60 -7.73 7.56 4.45
C ILE A 60 -8.98 7.01 3.77
N VAL A 61 -8.85 6.13 2.77
CA VAL A 61 -10.00 5.45 2.16
C VAL A 61 -10.73 4.61 3.22
N LEU A 62 -10.03 3.74 3.94
CA LEU A 62 -10.64 2.91 4.98
C LEU A 62 -11.27 3.77 6.08
N TRP A 63 -10.58 4.83 6.50
CA TRP A 63 -11.08 5.74 7.53
C TRP A 63 -12.34 6.48 7.09
N GLY A 64 -12.35 7.01 5.85
CA GLY A 64 -13.51 7.68 5.27
C GLY A 64 -14.72 6.77 5.10
N LEU A 65 -14.48 5.47 4.88
CA LEU A 65 -15.54 4.45 4.81
C LEU A 65 -15.96 3.89 6.17
N GLY A 66 -15.25 4.21 7.25
CA GLY A 66 -15.44 3.59 8.57
C GLY A 66 -15.10 2.08 8.59
N LEU A 67 -14.16 1.65 7.74
CA LEU A 67 -13.74 0.26 7.53
C LEU A 67 -12.26 0.04 7.89
N ASP A 68 -11.66 0.95 8.65
CA ASP A 68 -10.27 0.94 9.13
C ASP A 68 -9.96 -0.17 10.17
N ARG A 69 -10.99 -0.90 10.62
CA ARG A 69 -10.86 -2.15 11.39
C ARG A 69 -11.35 -3.40 10.63
N SER A 70 -11.63 -3.26 9.34
CA SER A 70 -12.10 -4.32 8.44
C SER A 70 -11.27 -4.28 7.16
N GLY A 71 -11.91 -4.34 5.99
CA GLY A 71 -11.26 -4.25 4.70
C GLY A 71 -12.19 -4.56 3.53
N PRO A 72 -11.66 -4.67 2.31
CA PRO A 72 -12.44 -5.09 1.14
C PRO A 72 -12.91 -6.54 1.30
N VAL A 73 -13.91 -6.95 0.51
CA VAL A 73 -14.39 -8.35 0.43
C VAL A 73 -13.99 -9.04 -0.87
N SER A 74 -13.59 -8.26 -1.88
CA SER A 74 -12.96 -8.80 -3.09
C SER A 74 -11.98 -7.82 -3.70
N ILE A 75 -10.96 -8.35 -4.35
CA ILE A 75 -9.87 -7.60 -4.95
C ILE A 75 -9.56 -8.21 -6.31
N GLU A 76 -9.39 -7.38 -7.33
CA GLU A 76 -8.93 -7.81 -8.65
C GLU A 76 -8.08 -6.72 -9.30
N GLY A 77 -7.13 -7.14 -10.13
CA GLY A 77 -6.32 -6.19 -10.87
C GLY A 77 -5.09 -6.84 -11.48
N LYS A 78 -4.39 -6.07 -12.30
CA LYS A 78 -3.20 -6.52 -13.01
C LYS A 78 -2.22 -5.36 -13.22
N PRO A 79 -0.93 -5.68 -13.42
CA PRO A 79 0.02 -4.72 -13.97
C PRO A 79 -0.49 -4.11 -15.28
N LYS A 80 -0.21 -2.83 -15.50
CA LYS A 80 -0.48 -2.14 -16.78
C LYS A 80 0.62 -2.37 -17.81
N VAL A 81 1.76 -2.89 -17.37
CA VAL A 81 2.94 -3.16 -18.18
C VAL A 81 3.30 -4.63 -18.10
N SER A 82 3.87 -5.17 -19.18
CA SER A 82 4.49 -6.49 -19.15
C SER A 82 5.76 -6.44 -18.30
N MET A 83 5.90 -7.39 -17.38
CA MET A 83 7.09 -7.50 -16.55
C MET A 83 8.25 -8.07 -17.38
N ILE A 84 9.47 -7.57 -17.11
CA ILE A 84 10.69 -8.02 -17.78
C ILE A 84 11.29 -9.17 -16.97
N GLU A 85 11.50 -10.33 -17.60
CA GLU A 85 12.21 -11.45 -16.97
C GLU A 85 13.63 -11.03 -16.58
N GLY A 86 14.05 -11.34 -15.35
CA GLY A 86 15.33 -10.88 -14.79
C GLY A 86 15.39 -9.39 -14.43
N GLY A 87 14.29 -8.64 -14.61
CA GLY A 87 14.14 -7.26 -14.16
C GLY A 87 13.45 -7.15 -12.80
N PHE A 88 13.00 -5.94 -12.47
CA PHE A 88 12.19 -5.71 -11.29
C PHE A 88 10.94 -6.60 -11.29
N SER A 89 10.67 -7.27 -10.16
CA SER A 89 9.55 -8.21 -10.07
C SER A 89 8.25 -7.59 -9.59
N ALA A 90 8.30 -6.45 -8.88
CA ALA A 90 7.11 -5.74 -8.45
C ALA A 90 6.69 -4.67 -9.47
N ALA A 91 5.46 -4.76 -9.96
CA ALA A 91 4.92 -3.82 -10.92
C ALA A 91 4.84 -2.39 -10.34
N SER A 92 5.38 -1.42 -11.08
CA SER A 92 5.27 0.01 -10.74
C SER A 92 4.03 0.67 -11.35
N GLU A 93 3.44 0.02 -12.35
CA GLU A 93 2.26 0.50 -13.05
C GLU A 93 1.13 -0.51 -12.97
N TYR A 94 -0.01 -0.10 -12.42
CA TYR A 94 -1.11 -0.98 -12.10
C TYR A 94 -2.45 -0.24 -12.01
N LYS A 95 -3.52 -1.04 -12.07
CA LYS A 95 -4.88 -0.64 -11.71
C LYS A 95 -5.55 -1.78 -10.96
N ILE A 96 -5.97 -1.50 -9.72
CA ILE A 96 -6.57 -2.46 -8.79
C ILE A 96 -7.96 -1.98 -8.42
N HIS A 97 -8.89 -2.92 -8.35
CA HIS A 97 -10.26 -2.73 -7.93
C HIS A 97 -10.48 -3.50 -6.64
N TYR A 98 -11.04 -2.80 -5.66
CA TYR A 98 -11.46 -3.32 -4.37
C TYR A 98 -12.96 -3.09 -4.24
N ASN A 99 -13.70 -4.11 -3.79
CA ASN A 99 -15.11 -3.97 -3.44
C ASN A 99 -15.26 -4.18 -1.94
N TYR A 100 -16.08 -3.35 -1.29
CA TYR A 100 -16.38 -3.43 0.13
C TYR A 100 -17.78 -3.99 0.39
N ALA A 101 -18.01 -4.53 1.59
CA ALA A 101 -19.27 -5.16 1.96
C ALA A 101 -20.48 -4.18 1.90
N ASN A 102 -20.23 -2.90 2.12
CA ASN A 102 -21.24 -1.83 2.02
C ASN A 102 -21.55 -1.40 0.58
N GLY A 103 -21.01 -2.09 -0.43
CA GLY A 103 -21.23 -1.80 -1.85
C GLY A 103 -20.30 -0.75 -2.47
N VAL A 104 -19.45 -0.09 -1.66
CA VAL A 104 -18.49 0.88 -2.20
C VAL A 104 -17.44 0.18 -3.06
N GLN A 105 -17.20 0.77 -4.22
CA GLN A 105 -16.13 0.38 -5.13
C GLN A 105 -14.96 1.35 -4.99
N HIS A 106 -13.76 0.81 -4.94
CA HIS A 106 -12.53 1.59 -4.76
C HIS A 106 -11.51 1.16 -5.80
N THR A 107 -11.03 2.11 -6.58
CA THR A 107 -10.02 1.88 -7.60
C THR A 107 -8.72 2.58 -7.25
N THR A 108 -7.62 1.83 -7.26
CA THR A 108 -6.27 2.37 -7.07
C THR A 108 -5.49 2.22 -8.35
N GLU A 109 -4.90 3.31 -8.80
CA GLU A 109 -4.23 3.36 -10.09
C GLU A 109 -2.95 4.18 -9.97
N SER A 110 -1.83 3.59 -10.39
CA SER A 110 -0.55 4.29 -10.49
C SER A 110 -0.61 5.39 -11.56
N THR A 111 0.10 6.49 -11.33
CA THR A 111 0.31 7.56 -12.32
C THR A 111 1.81 7.77 -12.56
N ALA A 112 2.19 8.03 -13.80
CA ALA A 112 3.53 8.46 -14.19
C ALA A 112 3.64 9.99 -14.32
N ASP A 113 2.53 10.71 -14.08
CA ASP A 113 2.49 12.15 -14.18
C ASP A 113 3.03 12.84 -12.91
N ASP A 114 3.32 12.07 -11.86
CA ASP A 114 3.86 12.53 -10.57
C ASP A 114 5.19 11.83 -10.34
N ASN A 115 6.12 12.56 -9.74
CA ASN A 115 7.38 11.99 -9.29
C ASN A 115 7.17 11.24 -7.96
N PRO A 116 8.15 10.41 -7.55
CA PRO A 116 8.07 9.64 -6.32
C PRO A 116 7.94 10.45 -5.03
N SER A 117 8.15 11.76 -5.06
CA SER A 117 8.02 12.69 -3.94
C SER A 117 6.70 13.49 -3.99
N GLY A 118 5.79 13.18 -4.92
CA GLY A 118 4.53 13.89 -5.13
C GLY A 118 4.64 15.16 -5.98
N GLY A 119 5.82 15.44 -6.56
CA GLY A 119 6.00 16.59 -7.45
C GLY A 119 5.38 16.36 -8.83
N ARG A 120 4.85 17.41 -9.45
CA ARG A 120 4.23 17.35 -10.78
C ARG A 120 5.31 17.12 -11.86
N VAL A 121 5.18 16.05 -12.64
CA VAL A 121 6.04 15.78 -13.81
C VAL A 121 5.35 16.26 -15.09
N ARG A 122 4.04 16.02 -15.21
CA ARG A 122 3.22 16.53 -16.31
C ARG A 122 2.17 17.48 -15.77
N GLU A 123 2.19 18.71 -16.27
CA GLU A 123 1.36 19.81 -15.75
C GLU A 123 -0.14 19.51 -15.84
N GLN A 124 -0.59 18.91 -16.95
CA GLN A 124 -1.98 18.52 -17.18
C GLN A 124 -2.26 17.02 -16.88
N GLY A 125 -1.34 16.36 -16.17
CA GLY A 125 -1.45 14.92 -15.90
C GLY A 125 -2.22 14.59 -14.62
N LYS A 126 -2.59 13.32 -14.46
CA LYS A 126 -3.33 12.80 -13.31
C LYS A 126 -2.51 12.94 -12.02
N ARG A 127 -3.02 13.71 -11.06
CA ARG A 127 -2.40 13.96 -9.75
C ARG A 127 -2.62 12.79 -8.80
N HIS A 128 -1.64 12.50 -7.94
CA HIS A 128 -1.82 11.61 -6.80
C HIS A 128 -2.79 12.20 -5.78
N GLY A 129 -3.61 11.35 -5.15
CA GLY A 129 -4.64 11.76 -4.21
C GLY A 129 -5.77 10.73 -4.13
N ILE A 130 -6.80 11.06 -3.38
CA ILE A 130 -7.99 10.23 -3.17
C ILE A 130 -9.20 11.01 -3.64
N MET A 131 -10.04 10.38 -4.44
CA MET A 131 -11.34 10.94 -4.82
C MET A 131 -12.44 10.14 -4.16
N PHE A 132 -13.28 10.81 -3.38
CA PHE A 132 -14.54 10.28 -2.89
C PHE A 132 -15.64 10.77 -3.83
N GLU A 133 -16.40 9.86 -4.42
CA GLU A 133 -17.49 10.17 -5.35
C GLU A 133 -18.80 9.62 -4.77
N GLY A 134 -19.81 10.48 -4.73
CA GLY A 134 -21.15 10.15 -4.25
C GLY A 134 -22.21 10.69 -5.21
N THR A 135 -23.48 10.57 -4.83
CA THR A 135 -24.62 10.97 -5.67
C THR A 135 -24.74 12.47 -5.90
N GLU A 136 -24.11 13.28 -5.04
CA GLU A 136 -24.18 14.75 -5.08
C GLU A 136 -22.90 15.39 -5.62
N GLY A 137 -21.88 14.60 -5.97
CA GLY A 137 -20.62 15.10 -6.48
C GLY A 137 -19.40 14.33 -6.00
N TRP A 138 -18.23 14.94 -6.15
CA TRP A 138 -16.97 14.36 -5.70
C TRP A 138 -16.16 15.35 -4.86
N ILE A 139 -15.36 14.81 -3.95
CA ILE A 139 -14.30 15.51 -3.22
C ILE A 139 -12.99 14.79 -3.51
N TRP A 140 -12.00 15.53 -3.96
CA TRP A 140 -10.65 15.06 -4.19
C TRP A 140 -9.69 15.68 -3.16
N VAL A 141 -8.90 14.84 -2.50
CA VAL A 141 -7.97 15.24 -1.45
C VAL A 141 -6.58 14.75 -1.79
N THR A 142 -5.59 15.64 -1.66
CA THR A 142 -4.17 15.29 -1.70
C THR A 142 -3.40 16.09 -0.65
N ARG A 143 -2.07 15.96 -0.63
CA ARG A 143 -1.21 16.71 0.29
C ARG A 143 -1.35 18.21 0.05
N GLY A 144 -1.95 18.91 1.01
CA GLY A 144 -2.08 20.38 1.01
C GLY A 144 -3.14 20.94 0.07
N GLU A 145 -3.99 20.09 -0.53
CA GLU A 145 -5.03 20.55 -1.45
C GLU A 145 -6.29 19.68 -1.33
N ILE A 146 -7.44 20.34 -1.28
CA ILE A 146 -8.77 19.74 -1.37
C ILE A 146 -9.54 20.44 -2.48
N LYS A 147 -10.23 19.67 -3.30
CA LYS A 147 -11.10 20.14 -4.39
C LYS A 147 -12.41 19.38 -4.36
N ALA A 148 -13.44 19.97 -4.92
CA ALA A 148 -14.72 19.31 -5.09
C ALA A 148 -15.34 19.65 -6.45
N SER A 149 -16.31 18.85 -6.87
CA SER A 149 -17.15 19.14 -8.05
C SER A 149 -17.99 20.41 -7.88
N ASP A 150 -18.31 20.72 -6.63
CA ASP A 150 -19.08 21.88 -6.22
C ASP A 150 -18.40 22.47 -4.98
N GLN A 151 -18.18 23.78 -4.97
CA GLN A 151 -17.53 24.47 -3.85
C GLN A 151 -18.41 24.42 -2.58
N ASP A 152 -19.74 24.30 -2.74
CA ASP A 152 -20.66 24.19 -1.60
C ASP A 152 -20.42 22.91 -0.79
N LEU A 153 -19.87 21.85 -1.38
CA LEU A 153 -19.47 20.63 -0.66
C LEU A 153 -18.33 20.88 0.35
N LEU A 154 -17.55 21.94 0.16
CA LEU A 154 -16.45 22.33 1.05
C LEU A 154 -16.86 23.44 2.01
N ASP A 155 -17.66 24.39 1.54
CA ASP A 155 -17.99 25.61 2.28
C ASP A 155 -19.22 25.44 3.19
N THR A 156 -20.12 24.51 2.85
CA THR A 156 -21.32 24.26 3.66
C THR A 156 -20.93 23.70 5.04
N PRO A 157 -21.29 24.40 6.14
CA PRO A 157 -20.99 23.91 7.47
C PRO A 157 -21.64 22.55 7.72
N LEU A 158 -20.85 21.59 8.20
CA LEU A 158 -21.38 20.31 8.65
C LEU A 158 -22.46 20.53 9.72
N PRO A 159 -23.58 19.77 9.70
CA PRO A 159 -24.66 19.93 10.66
C PRO A 159 -24.17 19.70 12.10
N SER A 160 -24.92 20.22 13.07
CA SER A 160 -24.53 20.18 14.50
C SER A 160 -24.38 18.75 15.04
N ASN A 161 -25.11 17.79 14.47
CA ASN A 161 -25.05 16.37 14.81
C ASN A 161 -24.02 15.57 13.98
N ALA A 162 -23.27 16.21 13.09
CA ALA A 162 -22.24 15.53 12.31
C ALA A 162 -21.16 14.93 13.21
N LYS A 163 -20.69 13.73 12.87
CA LYS A 163 -19.54 13.11 13.53
C LYS A 163 -18.33 14.01 13.36
N ARG A 164 -17.79 14.52 14.46
CA ARG A 164 -16.54 15.28 14.48
C ARG A 164 -15.38 14.32 14.68
N LEU A 165 -14.48 14.29 13.70
CA LEU A 165 -13.27 13.49 13.77
C LEU A 165 -12.25 14.19 14.68
N TYR A 166 -11.33 13.42 15.26
CA TYR A 166 -10.28 13.99 16.09
C TYR A 166 -9.39 14.90 15.24
N HIS A 167 -8.85 15.95 15.86
CA HIS A 167 -7.84 16.81 15.27
C HIS A 167 -6.48 16.47 15.88
N SER A 168 -5.46 16.23 15.06
CA SER A 168 -4.10 16.00 15.53
C SER A 168 -3.10 16.56 14.54
N ASP A 169 -2.37 17.58 14.99
CA ASP A 169 -1.35 18.25 14.18
C ASP A 169 0.03 17.63 14.34
N ASN A 170 0.20 16.67 15.26
CA ASN A 170 1.50 16.10 15.58
C ASN A 170 1.39 14.65 16.09
N HIS A 171 1.72 13.69 15.23
CA HIS A 171 1.72 12.26 15.58
C HIS A 171 2.70 11.90 16.72
N MET A 172 3.88 12.54 16.79
CA MET A 172 4.86 12.29 17.86
C MET A 172 4.36 12.83 19.20
N GLY A 173 3.77 14.02 19.20
CA GLY A 173 3.13 14.60 20.38
C GLY A 173 2.02 13.71 20.91
N ASN A 174 1.12 13.24 20.02
CA ASN A 174 0.07 12.30 20.39
C ASN A 174 0.64 11.01 20.98
N PHE A 175 1.72 10.46 20.42
CA PHE A 175 2.34 9.26 20.96
C PHE A 175 2.85 9.44 22.40
N PHE A 176 3.53 10.55 22.70
CA PHE A 176 4.00 10.84 24.06
C PHE A 176 2.86 11.10 25.05
N GLU A 177 1.78 11.76 24.59
CA GLU A 177 0.57 11.92 25.38
C GLU A 177 -0.06 10.56 25.71
N CYS A 178 -0.16 9.66 24.72
CA CYS A 178 -0.69 8.31 24.88
C CYS A 178 0.13 7.47 25.86
N ILE A 179 1.48 7.60 25.86
CA ILE A 179 2.33 6.96 26.87
C ILE A 179 1.96 7.44 28.28
N SER A 180 1.80 8.76 28.44
CA SER A 180 1.52 9.38 29.74
C SER A 180 0.12 9.04 30.26
N THR A 181 -0.88 9.08 29.37
CA THR A 181 -2.30 8.86 29.68
C THR A 181 -2.73 7.40 29.63
N ARG A 182 -1.86 6.50 29.13
CA ARG A 182 -2.17 5.09 28.85
C ARG A 182 -3.34 4.86 27.89
N LYS A 183 -3.59 5.84 27.01
CA LYS A 183 -4.58 5.71 25.92
C LYS A 183 -3.90 5.20 24.64
N GLN A 184 -4.69 4.70 23.71
CA GLN A 184 -4.21 4.31 22.39
C GLN A 184 -3.87 5.55 21.55
N PRO A 185 -2.81 5.50 20.71
CA PRO A 185 -2.56 6.50 19.69
C PRO A 185 -3.72 6.61 18.70
N ILE A 186 -3.87 7.79 18.10
CA ILE A 186 -4.88 8.05 17.05
C ILE A 186 -4.75 7.10 15.85
N CYS A 187 -3.52 6.66 15.57
CA CYS A 187 -3.17 5.65 14.57
C CYS A 187 -2.48 4.50 15.29
N ASN A 188 -3.25 3.62 15.92
CA ASN A 188 -2.70 2.46 16.62
C ASN A 188 -2.28 1.35 15.64
N VAL A 189 -1.60 0.32 16.18
CA VAL A 189 -1.02 -0.78 15.39
C VAL A 189 -2.04 -1.52 14.52
N GLU A 190 -3.27 -1.68 15.01
CA GLU A 190 -4.34 -2.36 14.26
C GLU A 190 -4.75 -1.57 13.01
N ILE A 191 -4.87 -0.25 13.12
CA ILE A 191 -5.18 0.62 11.97
C ILE A 191 -4.04 0.57 10.94
N GLY A 192 -2.78 0.60 11.41
CA GLY A 192 -1.61 0.45 10.56
C GLY A 192 -1.57 -0.90 9.84
N HIS A 193 -1.87 -2.00 10.55
CA HIS A 193 -2.00 -3.35 9.99
C HIS A 193 -3.07 -3.42 8.90
N ARG A 194 -4.27 -2.88 9.15
CA ARG A 194 -5.36 -2.88 8.15
C ARG A 194 -5.02 -2.06 6.90
N SER A 195 -4.35 -0.93 7.09
CA SER A 195 -3.91 -0.07 5.97
C SER A 195 -2.85 -0.76 5.10
N ALA A 196 -1.86 -1.40 5.73
CA ALA A 196 -0.85 -2.20 5.03
C ALA A 196 -1.46 -3.44 4.37
N SER A 197 -2.44 -4.08 5.00
CA SER A 197 -3.13 -5.27 4.47
C SER A 197 -3.77 -4.98 3.11
N VAL A 198 -4.45 -3.84 2.93
CA VAL A 198 -5.04 -3.48 1.62
C VAL A 198 -3.99 -3.41 0.52
N CYS A 199 -2.81 -2.81 0.80
CA CYS A 199 -1.69 -2.80 -0.15
C CYS A 199 -1.27 -4.23 -0.54
N HIS A 200 -1.09 -5.10 0.45
CA HIS A 200 -0.67 -6.48 0.23
C HIS A 200 -1.71 -7.28 -0.55
N LEU A 201 -3.00 -7.11 -0.25
CA LEU A 201 -4.08 -7.74 -1.01
C LEU A 201 -4.05 -7.31 -2.49
N GLY A 202 -3.83 -6.02 -2.77
CA GLY A 202 -3.65 -5.51 -4.12
C GLY A 202 -2.44 -6.14 -4.83
N VAL A 203 -1.31 -6.27 -4.14
CA VAL A 203 -0.11 -6.92 -4.67
C VAL A 203 -0.34 -8.40 -4.99
N ILE A 204 -1.04 -9.13 -4.12
CA ILE A 204 -1.36 -10.55 -4.35
C ILE A 204 -2.30 -10.69 -5.54
N ALA A 205 -3.33 -9.85 -5.64
CA ALA A 205 -4.23 -9.84 -6.79
C ALA A 205 -3.48 -9.54 -8.10
N MET A 206 -2.57 -8.56 -8.11
CA MET A 206 -1.70 -8.28 -9.27
C MET A 206 -0.84 -9.48 -9.67
N ARG A 207 -0.23 -10.13 -8.68
CA ARG A 207 0.66 -11.27 -8.91
C ARG A 207 -0.09 -12.46 -9.51
N LEU A 208 -1.29 -12.74 -9.01
CA LEU A 208 -2.11 -13.87 -9.45
C LEU A 208 -2.96 -13.55 -10.69
N GLY A 209 -3.11 -12.27 -11.05
CA GLY A 209 -3.78 -11.82 -12.26
C GLY A 209 -5.27 -12.19 -12.34
N ARG A 210 -5.92 -12.40 -11.18
CA ARG A 210 -7.32 -12.87 -11.09
C ARG A 210 -8.05 -12.22 -9.92
N LYS A 211 -9.39 -12.28 -9.96
CA LYS A 211 -10.23 -11.85 -8.84
C LYS A 211 -10.09 -12.80 -7.66
N LEU A 212 -9.95 -12.21 -6.47
CA LEU A 212 -9.82 -12.91 -5.20
C LEU A 212 -10.91 -12.45 -4.23
N ASN A 213 -11.52 -13.38 -3.51
CA ASN A 213 -12.49 -13.09 -2.46
C ASN A 213 -11.77 -13.14 -1.10
N TRP A 214 -11.95 -12.11 -0.29
CA TRP A 214 -11.28 -11.91 0.98
C TRP A 214 -12.27 -11.87 2.12
N ASN A 215 -11.94 -12.54 3.23
CA ASN A 215 -12.65 -12.38 4.49
C ASN A 215 -11.83 -11.45 5.40
N PRO A 216 -12.27 -10.20 5.64
CA PRO A 216 -11.54 -9.25 6.49
C PRO A 216 -11.60 -9.59 7.99
N GLU A 217 -12.54 -10.43 8.43
CA GLU A 217 -12.64 -10.87 9.82
C GLU A 217 -11.60 -11.95 10.15
N THR A 218 -11.46 -12.95 9.28
CA THR A 218 -10.49 -14.04 9.46
C THR A 218 -9.14 -13.78 8.79
N GLU A 219 -9.06 -12.71 7.99
CA GLU A 219 -7.87 -12.31 7.24
C GLU A 219 -7.33 -13.44 6.34
N ARG A 220 -8.24 -14.10 5.62
CA ARG A 220 -7.91 -15.12 4.63
C ARG A 220 -8.68 -14.94 3.34
N PHE A 221 -8.06 -15.38 2.25
CA PHE A 221 -8.75 -15.58 0.98
C PHE A 221 -9.67 -16.80 1.09
N ILE A 222 -10.92 -16.63 0.68
CA ILE A 222 -11.96 -17.64 0.79
C ILE A 222 -11.67 -18.76 -0.22
N ASN A 223 -11.50 -20.00 0.28
CA ASN A 223 -11.26 -21.20 -0.54
C ASN A 223 -10.11 -21.05 -1.56
N ASN A 224 -9.03 -20.34 -1.20
CA ASN A 224 -7.93 -20.05 -2.13
C ASN A 224 -6.56 -20.23 -1.47
N GLU A 225 -6.10 -21.48 -1.36
CA GLU A 225 -4.82 -21.78 -0.70
C GLU A 225 -3.60 -21.22 -1.46
N ASP A 226 -3.67 -21.13 -2.79
CA ASP A 226 -2.63 -20.46 -3.60
C ASP A 226 -2.49 -18.98 -3.22
N ALA A 227 -3.60 -18.24 -3.06
CA ALA A 227 -3.53 -16.86 -2.59
C ALA A 227 -3.13 -16.75 -1.12
N ASN A 228 -3.61 -17.65 -0.26
CA ASN A 228 -3.24 -17.68 1.16
C ASN A 228 -1.76 -17.97 1.37
N HIS A 229 -1.10 -18.70 0.46
CA HIS A 229 0.35 -18.91 0.49
C HIS A 229 1.15 -17.60 0.43
N TRP A 230 0.58 -16.52 -0.13
CA TRP A 230 1.25 -15.22 -0.21
C TRP A 230 1.01 -14.30 0.99
N LEU A 231 0.19 -14.71 1.96
CA LEU A 231 -0.04 -13.94 3.19
C LEU A 231 1.18 -13.93 4.13
N ALA A 232 2.01 -14.97 4.02
CA ALA A 232 3.27 -15.06 4.71
C ALA A 232 4.33 -15.61 3.76
N ARG A 233 5.56 -15.13 3.88
CA ARG A 233 6.68 -15.68 3.11
C ARG A 233 7.27 -16.88 3.82
N THR A 234 7.78 -17.83 3.05
CA THR A 234 8.70 -18.83 3.59
C THR A 234 10.01 -18.13 3.95
N MET A 235 10.41 -18.22 5.21
CA MET A 235 11.67 -17.64 5.69
C MET A 235 12.82 -18.58 5.36
N ARG A 236 13.92 -18.03 4.84
CA ARG A 236 15.15 -18.80 4.61
C ARG A 236 15.65 -19.37 5.94
N ARG A 237 16.10 -20.63 5.95
CA ARG A 237 16.64 -21.30 7.15
C ARG A 237 17.73 -20.44 7.80
N GLY A 238 17.68 -20.32 9.13
CA GLY A 238 18.61 -19.48 9.91
C GLY A 238 18.17 -18.01 10.02
N TRP A 239 17.09 -17.63 9.32
CA TRP A 239 16.46 -16.31 9.35
C TRP A 239 14.98 -16.38 9.72
N GLY A 240 14.49 -17.56 10.12
CA GLY A 240 13.14 -17.74 10.65
C GLY A 240 13.08 -17.44 12.14
N TYR A 241 11.91 -17.63 12.76
CA TYR A 241 11.74 -17.42 14.21
C TYR A 241 12.38 -18.50 15.08
N GLU A 242 13.15 -19.42 14.49
CA GLU A 242 13.78 -20.51 15.22
C GLU A 242 14.80 -20.02 16.27
N PHE A 243 15.27 -18.77 16.19
CA PHE A 243 16.14 -18.16 17.20
C PHE A 243 15.42 -17.69 18.46
N ILE A 244 14.08 -17.70 18.47
CA ILE A 244 13.25 -17.30 19.62
C ILE A 244 12.76 -18.54 20.40
N ALA A 245 12.93 -19.74 19.84
CA ALA A 245 12.48 -21.01 20.43
C ALA A 245 13.50 -21.65 21.38
#